data_AF-A0A011VVM3-F1
#
_entry.id   AF-A0A011VVM3-F1
#
_cell.length_a   1.000
_cell.length_b   1.000
_cell.length_c   1.000
_cell.angle_alpha   90.00
_cell.angle_beta   90.00
_cell.angle_gamma   90.00
#
_symmetry.space_group_name_H-M   'P 1'
#
loop_
_entity.id
_entity.type
_entity.pdbx_description
1 polymer ?
#
loop_
_entity_poly.entity_id
_entity_poly.type
_entity_poly.pdbx_seq_one_letter_code
_entity_poly.pdbx_strand_id
1 'polypeptide(L)'
;MNILINELYTEICKVDMLSDIICAELGDPCLLIVHDNGSMQTGDEAKVRSFFADLPYITALASDSPDADIADYFDIVIPADNADKYAENLFKDKTAFQIREITNCFVTARNGSTNDVLDAESRSFYRLIALITGGELDE
;
A
#
# COMPACT_ATOMS: atom_id res chain seq x y z
N MET A 1 10.98 -14.61 8.51
CA MET A 1 10.57 -13.66 7.48
C MET A 1 11.13 -14.03 6.12
N ASN A 2 10.26 -14.12 5.12
CA ASN A 2 10.60 -14.30 3.70
C ASN A 2 10.11 -13.06 2.95
N ILE A 3 10.94 -12.51 2.05
CA ILE A 3 10.60 -11.34 1.24
C ILE A 3 10.68 -11.74 -0.23
N LEU A 4 9.61 -11.43 -0.98
CA LEU A 4 9.51 -11.63 -2.42
C LEU A 4 9.32 -10.25 -3.06
N ILE A 5 10.26 -9.83 -3.89
CA ILE A 5 10.22 -8.54 -4.57
C ILE A 5 9.87 -8.78 -6.04
N ASN A 6 8.87 -8.07 -6.54
CA ASN A 6 8.48 -8.04 -7.94
C ASN A 6 8.40 -6.57 -8.43
N GLU A 7 8.12 -6.36 -9.70
CA GLU A 7 8.05 -5.02 -10.32
C GLU A 7 6.95 -4.14 -9.71
N LEU A 8 5.82 -4.75 -9.31
CA LEU A 8 4.65 -4.01 -8.82
C LEU A 8 4.49 -4.06 -7.30
N TYR A 9 4.91 -5.14 -6.66
CA TYR A 9 4.68 -5.36 -5.24
C TYR A 9 5.83 -6.08 -4.57
N THR A 10 5.94 -5.86 -3.27
CA THR A 10 6.80 -6.64 -2.38
C THR A 10 5.90 -7.39 -1.40
N GLU A 11 6.13 -8.68 -1.27
CA GLU A 11 5.37 -9.56 -0.39
C GLU A 11 6.26 -10.06 0.75
N ILE A 12 5.77 -9.95 1.98
CA ILE A 12 6.44 -10.44 3.17
C ILE A 12 5.61 -11.53 3.81
N CYS A 13 6.23 -12.71 3.96
CA CYS A 13 5.65 -13.88 4.62
C CYS A 13 6.39 -14.19 5.92
N LYS A 14 5.69 -14.86 6.86
CA LYS A 14 6.27 -15.36 8.12
C LYS A 14 6.93 -14.25 8.94
N VAL A 15 6.16 -13.21 9.23
CA VAL A 15 6.52 -12.11 10.12
C VAL A 15 5.87 -12.36 11.47
N ASP A 16 6.68 -12.49 12.52
CA ASP A 16 6.16 -12.63 13.87
C ASP A 16 5.99 -11.26 14.55
N MET A 17 6.87 -10.31 14.22
CA MET A 17 6.83 -8.93 14.72
C MET A 17 6.88 -7.90 13.58
N LEU A 18 5.93 -6.96 13.54
CA LEU A 18 5.93 -5.87 12.54
C LEU A 18 7.19 -5.01 12.59
N SER A 19 7.77 -4.83 13.78
CA SER A 19 9.04 -4.11 13.93
C SER A 19 10.20 -4.71 13.14
N ASP A 20 10.15 -5.99 12.79
CA ASP A 20 11.19 -6.64 11.98
C ASP A 20 11.22 -6.13 10.53
N ILE A 21 10.10 -5.57 10.05
CA ILE A 21 9.95 -5.02 8.71
C ILE A 21 10.71 -3.70 8.56
N ILE A 22 10.90 -2.94 9.65
CA ILE A 22 11.50 -1.59 9.63
C ILE A 22 12.92 -1.61 9.06
N CYS A 23 13.66 -2.70 9.29
CA CYS A 23 15.03 -2.86 8.81
C CYS A 23 15.14 -3.77 7.57
N ALA A 24 14.02 -4.16 6.98
CA ALA A 24 13.99 -5.02 5.81
C ALA A 24 14.30 -4.23 4.54
N GLU A 25 14.96 -4.89 3.57
CA GLU A 25 15.11 -4.36 2.22
C GLU A 25 13.83 -4.65 1.42
N LEU A 26 12.96 -3.63 1.30
CA LEU A 26 11.64 -3.76 0.66
C LEU A 26 11.62 -3.37 -0.83
N GLY A 27 12.68 -2.71 -1.31
CA GLY A 27 12.70 -2.08 -2.63
C GLY A 27 11.76 -0.88 -2.71
N ASP A 28 11.33 -0.55 -3.93
CA ASP A 28 10.41 0.55 -4.23
C ASP A 28 9.10 0.03 -4.86
N PRO A 29 8.32 -0.82 -4.17
CA PRO A 29 7.10 -1.40 -4.71
C PRO A 29 6.00 -0.34 -4.85
N CYS A 30 4.97 -0.63 -5.66
CA CYS A 30 3.71 0.15 -5.63
C CYS A 30 2.79 -0.32 -4.49
N LEU A 31 2.93 -1.60 -4.09
CA LEU A 31 2.16 -2.23 -3.02
C LEU A 31 3.07 -3.11 -2.15
N LEU A 32 3.06 -2.90 -0.83
CA LEU A 32 3.64 -3.80 0.15
C LEU A 32 2.54 -4.71 0.70
N ILE A 33 2.72 -6.02 0.59
CA ILE A 33 1.80 -7.02 1.13
C ILE A 33 2.48 -7.72 2.30
N VAL A 34 1.83 -7.76 3.45
CA VAL A 34 2.31 -8.49 4.63
C VAL A 34 1.31 -9.58 4.96
N HIS A 35 1.75 -10.84 4.95
CA HIS A 35 0.93 -11.98 5.31
C HIS A 35 0.87 -12.14 6.82
N ASP A 36 -0.37 -12.12 7.32
CA ASP A 36 -0.65 -12.46 8.70
C ASP A 36 -0.32 -13.93 8.97
N ASN A 37 0.33 -14.19 10.10
CA ASN A 37 0.61 -15.54 10.58
C ASN A 37 -0.42 -16.00 11.65
N GLY A 38 -1.41 -15.16 11.96
CA GLY A 38 -2.46 -15.41 12.95
C GLY A 38 -2.05 -15.12 14.40
N SER A 39 -0.81 -14.69 14.63
CA SER A 39 -0.28 -14.34 15.96
C SER A 39 0.73 -13.20 15.90
N MET A 40 0.62 -12.34 14.90
CA MET A 40 1.57 -11.26 14.67
C MET A 40 1.48 -10.23 15.80
N GLN A 41 2.63 -9.74 16.23
CA GLN A 41 2.72 -8.70 17.25
C GLN A 41 3.33 -7.43 16.66
N THR A 42 3.00 -6.27 17.23
CA THR A 42 3.54 -5.01 16.72
C THR A 42 5.03 -4.82 17.04
N GLY A 43 5.45 -5.15 18.27
CA GLY A 43 6.78 -4.80 18.77
C GLY A 43 6.84 -3.35 19.25
N ASP A 44 7.79 -2.55 18.77
CA ASP A 44 7.91 -1.12 19.09
C ASP A 44 6.87 -0.30 18.31
N GLU A 45 5.67 -0.16 18.89
CA GLU A 45 4.51 0.49 18.25
C GLU A 45 4.81 1.90 17.72
N ALA A 46 5.60 2.70 18.45
CA ALA A 46 5.91 4.06 18.04
C ALA A 46 6.76 4.08 16.76
N LYS A 47 7.74 3.18 16.66
CA LYS A 47 8.56 3.04 15.46
C LYS A 47 7.78 2.45 14.30
N VAL A 48 6.96 1.42 14.55
CA VAL A 48 6.12 0.80 13.51
C VAL A 48 5.14 1.83 12.94
N ARG A 49 4.45 2.57 13.81
CA ARG A 49 3.52 3.63 13.39
C ARG A 49 4.21 4.68 12.52
N SER A 50 5.37 5.19 12.95
CA SER A 50 6.13 6.17 12.16
C SER A 50 6.58 5.59 10.83
N PHE A 51 7.07 4.35 10.82
CA PHE A 51 7.54 3.68 9.61
C PHE A 51 6.42 3.54 8.59
N PHE A 52 5.28 2.93 8.96
CA PHE A 52 4.15 2.71 8.05
C PHE A 52 3.49 4.02 7.59
N ALA A 53 3.44 5.04 8.45
CA ALA A 53 2.90 6.36 8.08
C ALA A 53 3.68 7.01 6.92
N ASP A 54 5.00 6.82 6.87
CA ASP A 54 5.90 7.50 5.94
C ASP A 54 6.15 6.74 4.62
N LEU A 55 5.57 5.55 4.43
CA LEU A 55 5.83 4.72 3.25
C LEU A 55 5.26 5.37 1.96
N PRO A 56 6.03 5.48 0.86
CA PRO A 56 5.58 6.12 -0.38
C PRO A 56 4.70 5.21 -1.26
N TYR A 57 4.23 4.08 -0.74
CA TYR A 57 3.48 3.07 -1.46
C TYR A 57 2.31 2.53 -0.63
N ILE A 58 1.39 1.82 -1.29
CA ILE A 58 0.22 1.23 -0.64
C ILE A 58 0.69 0.08 0.26
N THR A 59 0.04 -0.10 1.41
CA THR A 59 0.31 -1.20 2.34
C THR A 59 -0.95 -2.04 2.50
N ALA A 60 -0.79 -3.37 2.46
CA ALA A 60 -1.86 -4.33 2.60
C ALA A 60 -1.52 -5.40 3.64
N LEU A 61 -2.47 -5.67 4.53
CA LEU A 61 -2.47 -6.87 5.37
C LEU A 61 -3.22 -7.98 4.64
N ALA A 62 -2.53 -9.09 4.36
CA ALA A 62 -3.15 -10.30 3.80
C ALA A 62 -3.57 -11.23 4.95
N SER A 63 -4.87 -11.19 5.31
CA SER A 63 -5.45 -11.97 6.41
C SER A 63 -6.93 -12.24 6.18
N ASP A 64 -7.37 -13.48 6.40
CA ASP A 64 -8.80 -13.84 6.37
C ASP A 64 -9.52 -13.56 7.70
N SER A 65 -8.75 -13.30 8.77
CA SER A 65 -9.24 -12.99 10.10
C SER A 65 -8.31 -11.98 10.79
N PRO A 66 -8.26 -10.73 10.30
CA PRO A 66 -7.30 -9.74 10.75
C PRO A 66 -7.55 -9.34 12.21
N ASP A 67 -6.48 -9.23 12.98
CA ASP A 67 -6.50 -8.49 14.24
C ASP A 67 -6.65 -6.98 13.95
N ALA A 68 -7.55 -6.30 14.67
CA ALA A 68 -7.87 -4.91 14.41
C ALA A 68 -6.70 -3.97 14.69
N ASP A 69 -5.94 -4.22 15.76
CA ASP A 69 -4.81 -3.38 16.16
C ASP A 69 -3.66 -3.51 15.17
N ILE A 70 -3.47 -4.71 14.58
CA ILE A 70 -2.51 -4.93 13.50
C ILE A 70 -2.99 -4.33 12.18
N ALA A 71 -4.27 -4.50 11.84
CA ALA A 71 -4.86 -3.99 10.60
C ALA A 71 -4.77 -2.46 10.49
N ASP A 72 -4.85 -1.74 11.60
CA ASP A 72 -4.77 -0.28 11.68
C ASP A 72 -3.44 0.31 11.18
N TYR A 73 -2.39 -0.50 10.99
CA TYR A 73 -1.12 -0.06 10.41
C TYR A 73 -1.12 -0.07 8.87
N PHE A 74 -2.12 -0.67 8.22
CA PHE A 74 -2.16 -0.90 6.78
C PHE A 74 -3.25 -0.07 6.11
N ASP A 75 -3.04 0.30 4.85
CA ASP A 75 -4.03 1.07 4.09
C ASP A 75 -5.25 0.22 3.73
N ILE A 76 -5.04 -1.07 3.47
CA ILE A 76 -6.09 -2.03 3.11
C ILE A 76 -5.86 -3.40 3.77
N VAL A 77 -6.95 -4.14 3.94
CA VAL A 77 -6.91 -5.57 4.27
C VAL A 77 -7.42 -6.36 3.08
N ILE A 78 -6.69 -7.39 2.69
CA ILE A 78 -7.02 -8.27 1.56
C ILE A 78 -7.08 -9.73 2.01
N PRO A 79 -7.84 -10.59 1.31
CA PRO A 79 -7.84 -12.03 1.60
C PRO A 79 -6.42 -12.61 1.54
N ALA A 80 -6.09 -13.48 2.50
CA ALA A 80 -4.78 -14.14 2.53
C ALA A 80 -4.61 -15.05 1.32
N ASP A 81 -5.67 -15.79 0.99
CA ASP A 81 -5.77 -16.58 -0.22
C ASP A 81 -5.89 -15.65 -1.44
N ASN A 82 -4.89 -15.68 -2.32
CA ASN A 82 -4.79 -14.92 -3.57
C ASN A 82 -4.38 -13.43 -3.42
N ALA A 83 -3.57 -13.09 -2.41
CA ALA A 83 -3.00 -11.75 -2.26
C ALA A 83 -2.21 -11.29 -3.50
N ASP A 84 -1.46 -12.21 -4.12
CA ASP A 84 -0.77 -12.03 -5.40
C ASP A 84 -1.72 -11.61 -6.53
N LYS A 85 -2.82 -12.34 -6.72
CA LYS A 85 -3.83 -12.01 -7.75
C LYS A 85 -4.54 -10.70 -7.44
N TYR A 86 -4.69 -10.34 -6.18
CA TYR A 86 -5.26 -9.04 -5.82
C TYR A 86 -4.37 -7.91 -6.36
N ALA A 87 -3.06 -7.99 -6.10
CA ALA A 87 -2.09 -7.03 -6.61
C ALA A 87 -2.06 -6.98 -8.15
N GLU A 88 -2.04 -8.15 -8.78
CA GLU A 88 -2.09 -8.25 -10.25
C GLU A 88 -3.36 -7.59 -10.80
N ASN A 89 -4.53 -7.87 -10.23
CA ASN A 89 -5.79 -7.28 -10.69
C ASN A 89 -5.88 -5.77 -10.42
N LEU A 90 -5.34 -5.31 -9.28
CA LEU A 90 -5.33 -3.89 -8.92
C LEU A 90 -4.56 -3.09 -9.99
N PHE A 91 -3.43 -3.61 -10.45
CA PHE A 91 -2.56 -2.92 -11.41
C PHE A 91 -2.72 -3.38 -12.86
N LYS A 92 -3.60 -4.36 -13.11
CA LYS A 92 -3.87 -4.89 -14.46
C LYS A 92 -4.25 -3.78 -15.43
N ASP A 93 -3.61 -3.81 -16.60
CA ASP A 93 -3.82 -2.91 -17.73
C ASP A 93 -3.57 -1.42 -17.40
N LYS A 94 -2.87 -1.12 -16.29
CA LYS A 94 -2.55 0.25 -15.88
C LYS A 94 -1.16 0.65 -16.33
N THR A 95 -1.03 1.90 -16.75
CA THR A 95 0.26 2.53 -17.00
C THR A 95 0.94 2.92 -15.68
N ALA A 96 2.26 3.09 -15.68
CA ALA A 96 3.00 3.57 -14.51
C ALA A 96 2.43 4.88 -13.95
N PHE A 97 1.94 5.77 -14.83
CA PHE A 97 1.26 7.00 -14.41
C PHE A 97 -0.03 6.71 -13.65
N GLN A 98 -0.90 5.83 -14.16
CA GLN A 98 -2.15 5.47 -13.49
C GLN A 98 -1.90 4.82 -12.13
N ILE A 99 -0.87 3.96 -12.04
CA ILE A 99 -0.47 3.32 -10.78
C ILE A 99 0.01 4.37 -9.78
N ARG A 100 0.79 5.36 -10.22
CA ARG A 100 1.26 6.45 -9.37
C ARG A 100 0.11 7.30 -8.82
N GLU A 101 -0.85 7.68 -9.67
CA GLU A 101 -2.00 8.48 -9.20
C GLU A 101 -2.86 7.69 -8.20
N ILE A 102 -3.06 6.38 -8.40
CA ILE A 102 -3.73 5.52 -7.41
C ILE A 102 -2.95 5.50 -6.10
N THR A 103 -1.64 5.28 -6.15
CA THR A 103 -0.75 5.22 -4.98
C THR A 103 -0.80 6.52 -4.18
N ASN A 104 -0.77 7.67 -4.87
CA ASN A 104 -0.86 8.99 -4.25
C ASN A 104 -2.15 9.18 -3.46
N CYS A 105 -3.30 8.68 -3.95
CA CYS A 105 -4.56 8.76 -3.22
C CYS A 105 -4.48 7.99 -1.89
N PHE A 106 -3.93 6.77 -1.89
CA PHE A 106 -3.76 5.97 -0.67
C PHE A 106 -2.81 6.62 0.33
N VAL A 107 -1.63 7.07 -0.14
CA VAL A 107 -0.64 7.74 0.72
C VAL A 107 -1.23 9.03 1.31
N THR A 108 -2.00 9.78 0.53
CA THR A 108 -2.71 10.98 1.05
C THR A 108 -3.76 10.60 2.07
N ALA A 109 -4.56 9.55 1.81
CA ALA A 109 -5.61 9.09 2.72
C ALA A 109 -5.07 8.59 4.07
N ARG A 110 -3.84 8.08 4.10
CA ARG A 110 -3.22 7.57 5.34
C ARG A 110 -3.07 8.65 6.42
N ASN A 111 -2.67 9.86 6.03
CA ASN A 111 -2.31 10.93 6.97
C ASN A 111 -3.11 12.23 6.77
N GLY A 112 -3.84 12.34 5.66
CA GLY A 112 -4.56 13.54 5.26
C GLY A 112 -5.94 13.66 5.89
N SER A 113 -6.45 14.88 5.96
CA SER A 113 -7.85 15.13 6.27
C SER A 113 -8.76 14.69 5.12
N THR A 114 -10.06 14.57 5.37
CA THR A 114 -11.05 14.29 4.31
C THR A 114 -10.95 15.30 3.15
N ASN A 115 -10.61 16.56 3.42
CA ASN A 115 -10.45 17.57 2.36
C ASN A 115 -9.18 17.33 1.53
N ASP A 116 -8.09 16.89 2.16
CA ASP A 116 -6.85 16.57 1.46
C ASP A 116 -7.04 15.36 0.53
N VAL A 117 -7.79 14.36 0.99
CA VAL A 117 -8.17 13.18 0.18
C VAL A 117 -9.01 13.60 -1.01
N LEU A 118 -10.06 14.41 -0.80
CA LEU A 118 -10.93 14.86 -1.89
C LEU A 118 -10.18 15.72 -2.93
N ASP A 119 -9.23 16.56 -2.50
CA ASP A 119 -8.39 17.34 -3.41
C ASP A 119 -7.45 16.43 -4.21
N ALA A 120 -6.78 15.48 -3.55
CA ALA A 120 -5.90 14.51 -4.22
C ALA A 120 -6.65 13.62 -5.22
N GLU A 121 -7.81 13.09 -4.85
CA GLU A 121 -8.68 12.31 -5.74
C GLU A 121 -9.14 13.15 -6.93
N SER A 122 -9.56 14.41 -6.70
CA SER A 122 -10.00 15.31 -7.77
C SER A 122 -8.87 15.62 -8.75
N ARG A 123 -7.68 15.96 -8.25
CA ARG A 123 -6.50 16.22 -9.10
C ARG A 123 -6.11 15.00 -9.91
N SER A 124 -6.07 13.83 -9.27
CA SER A 124 -5.78 12.55 -9.91
C SER A 124 -6.79 12.27 -11.01
N PHE A 125 -8.09 12.48 -10.76
CA PHE A 125 -9.13 12.32 -11.78
C PHE A 125 -8.92 13.23 -12.99
N TYR A 126 -8.68 14.53 -12.79
CA TYR A 126 -8.45 15.45 -13.91
C TYR A 126 -7.20 15.11 -14.71
N ARG A 127 -6.12 14.70 -14.03
CA ARG A 127 -4.88 14.22 -14.66
C ARG A 127 -5.10 12.97 -15.51
N LEU A 128 -5.91 12.03 -15.03
CA LEU A 128 -6.29 10.84 -15.79
C LEU A 128 -7.16 11.19 -17.01
N ILE A 129 -8.09 12.14 -16.88
CA ILE A 129 -8.91 12.61 -18.01
C ILE A 129 -8.07 13.34 -19.05
N ALA A 130 -7.12 14.18 -18.64
CA ALA A 130 -6.21 14.87 -19.54
C ALA A 130 -5.42 13.88 -20.40
N LEU A 131 -4.93 12.80 -19.80
CA LEU A 131 -4.24 11.72 -20.52
C LEU A 131 -5.13 11.07 -21.60
N ILE A 132 -6.41 10.82 -21.30
CA ILE A 132 -7.36 10.21 -22.25
C ILE A 132 -7.73 11.18 -23.38
N THR A 133 -7.87 12.47 -23.05
CA THR A 133 -8.33 13.51 -23.99
C THR A 133 -7.21 14.19 -24.77
N GLY A 134 -5.95 13.89 -24.46
CA GLY A 134 -4.77 14.50 -25.06
C GLY A 134 -4.50 15.93 -24.56
N GLY A 135 -5.01 16.28 -23.37
CA GLY A 135 -4.75 17.56 -22.70
C GLY A 135 -3.37 17.62 -22.06
N GLU A 136 -2.86 18.83 -21.83
CA GLU A 136 -1.61 19.04 -21.08
C GLU A 136 -1.78 18.58 -19.62
N LEU A 137 -0.76 17.89 -19.11
CA LEU A 137 -0.67 17.50 -17.72
C LEU A 137 0.01 18.64 -16.95
N ASP A 138 -0.70 19.30 -16.05
CA ASP A 138 -0.08 20.22 -15.10
C ASP A 138 0.68 19.41 -14.05
N GLU A 139 2.02 19.54 -14.04
CA GLU A 139 2.96 18.86 -13.13
C GLU A 139 2.75 19.22 -11.65
#